data_AF-A0A7S1Z3N4-F1
#
_entry.id   AF-A0A7S1Z3N4-F1
#
_cell.length_a   1.000
_cell.length_b   1.000
_cell.length_c   1.000
_cell.angle_alpha   90.00
_cell.angle_beta   90.00
_cell.angle_gamma   90.00
#
_symmetry.space_group_name_H-M   'P 1'
#
loop_
_entity.id
_entity.type
_entity.pdbx_description
1 polymer ?
#
loop_
_entity_poly.entity_id
_entity_poly.type
_entity_poly.pdbx_seq_one_letter_code
_entity_poly.pdbx_strand_id
1 'polypeptide(L)'
;RGDHGEVGVGFYSAFMVGEKVEVRSKTAYSKEEGSTPLVWSSTGVGGYDIAELPEDVRQDRGASVVIHLKDEHAEFCDEKRIEKVLKKYSNFVNFPIYLNGNRV
;
A
#
# COMPACT_ATOMS: atom_id res chain seq x y z
N ARG A 1 18.90 12.86 12.86
CA ARG A 1 18.07 11.85 13.55
C ARG A 1 16.69 12.44 13.66
N GLY A 2 15.86 12.21 12.65
CA GLY A 2 14.46 12.63 12.66
C GLY A 2 13.65 11.37 12.48
N ASP A 3 13.30 10.73 13.58
CA ASP A 3 12.43 9.55 13.60
C ASP A 3 11.02 10.02 13.22
N HIS A 4 10.78 10.09 11.91
CA HIS A 4 9.50 10.53 11.37
C HIS A 4 8.51 9.39 11.44
N GLY A 5 7.51 9.60 12.29
CA GLY A 5 6.21 8.96 12.18
C GLY A 5 6.16 7.62 12.90
N GLU A 6 5.31 7.56 13.91
CA GLU A 6 4.72 6.31 14.36
C GLU A 6 4.04 5.65 13.15
N VAL A 7 4.77 4.76 12.48
CA VAL A 7 4.32 3.94 11.35
C VAL A 7 3.27 2.98 11.89
N GLY A 8 2.05 3.46 12.06
CA GLY A 8 0.96 2.67 12.61
C GLY A 8 -0.38 3.26 12.27
N VAL A 9 -0.61 4.54 12.58
CA VAL A 9 -1.95 5.13 12.46
C VAL A 9 -2.35 5.42 11.02
N GLY A 10 -1.38 5.82 10.19
CA GLY A 10 -1.62 6.10 8.77
C GLY A 10 -2.06 4.87 7.98
N PHE A 11 -1.61 3.67 8.37
CA PHE A 11 -2.02 2.43 7.70
C PHE A 11 -3.50 2.11 7.96
N TYR A 12 -3.99 2.33 9.19
CA TYR A 12 -5.39 2.08 9.51
C TYR A 12 -6.37 3.02 8.80
N SER A 13 -5.89 4.17 8.31
CA SER A 13 -6.73 5.07 7.50
C SER A 13 -7.26 4.41 6.23
N ALA A 14 -6.56 3.38 5.71
CA ALA A 14 -7.02 2.59 4.57
C ALA A 14 -8.34 1.87 4.85
N PHE A 15 -8.62 1.46 6.09
CA PHE A 15 -9.89 0.80 6.47
C PHE A 15 -11.09 1.75 6.56
N MET A 16 -10.86 3.07 6.55
CA MET A 16 -11.97 4.02 6.44
C MET A 16 -12.68 3.84 5.09
N VAL A 17 -11.89 3.72 4.02
CA VAL A 17 -12.38 3.66 2.64
C VAL A 17 -12.38 2.24 2.05
N GLY A 18 -11.55 1.36 2.58
CA GLY A 18 -11.40 -0.02 2.15
C GLY A 18 -12.22 -1.01 2.97
N GLU A 19 -12.81 -1.98 2.31
CA GLU A 19 -13.39 -3.18 2.92
C GLU A 19 -12.30 -4.19 3.30
N LYS A 20 -11.29 -4.34 2.45
CA LYS A 20 -10.15 -5.25 2.66
C LYS A 20 -8.85 -4.56 2.25
N VAL A 21 -7.79 -4.76 3.02
CA VAL A 21 -6.46 -4.25 2.74
C VAL A 21 -5.49 -5.42 2.68
N GLU A 22 -4.70 -5.48 1.61
CA GLU A 22 -3.60 -6.43 1.44
C GLU A 22 -2.27 -5.69 1.37
N VAL A 23 -1.28 -6.14 2.12
CA VAL A 23 0.08 -5.61 2.11
C VAL A 23 1.02 -6.70 1.68
N ARG A 24 1.62 -6.53 0.51
CA ARG A 24 2.64 -7.41 -0.04
C ARG A 24 3.98 -6.79 0.30
N SER A 25 4.85 -7.55 0.94
CA SER A 25 6.17 -7.05 1.35
C SER A 25 7.25 -8.05 0.96
N LYS A 26 8.29 -7.54 0.31
CA LYS A 26 9.50 -8.28 -0.01
C LYS A 26 10.70 -7.57 0.60
N THR A 27 11.32 -8.25 1.56
CA THR A 27 12.49 -7.71 2.28
C THR A 27 13.67 -7.48 1.33
N ALA A 28 14.40 -6.40 1.56
CA ALA A 28 15.66 -6.10 0.88
C ALA A 28 16.89 -6.69 1.59
N TYR A 29 16.72 -7.17 2.83
CA TYR A 29 17.81 -7.57 3.73
C TYR A 29 18.09 -9.07 3.77
N SER A 30 17.36 -9.88 3.01
CA SER A 30 17.68 -11.30 2.92
C SER A 30 18.97 -11.47 2.13
N LYS A 31 20.04 -11.84 2.84
CA LYS A 31 21.27 -12.40 2.26
C LYS A 31 21.02 -13.71 1.49
N GLU A 32 19.84 -14.28 1.64
CA GLU A 32 19.36 -15.42 0.87
C GLU A 32 18.67 -14.92 -0.42
N GLU A 33 19.24 -15.29 -1.56
CA GLU A 33 18.60 -15.22 -2.88
C GLU A 33 17.37 -16.15 -2.89
N GLY A 34 16.29 -15.78 -2.20
CA GLY A 34 15.16 -16.69 -2.07
C GLY A 34 14.02 -16.30 -1.14
N SER A 35 14.05 -15.12 -0.49
CA SER A 35 12.94 -14.76 0.40
C SER A 35 11.62 -14.64 -0.37
N THR A 36 10.73 -15.58 -0.08
CA THR A 36 9.34 -15.59 -0.53
C THR A 36 8.66 -14.30 -0.04
N PRO A 37 8.06 -13.51 -0.95
CA PRO A 37 7.29 -12.34 -0.54
C PRO A 37 6.14 -12.79 0.36
N LEU A 38 5.82 -11.99 1.37
CA LEU A 38 4.69 -12.25 2.25
C LEU A 38 3.54 -11.30 1.89
N VAL A 39 2.32 -11.80 2.02
CA VAL A 39 1.10 -11.00 1.99
C VAL A 39 0.44 -11.02 3.36
N TRP A 40 0.20 -9.84 3.88
CA TRP A 40 -0.67 -9.60 5.01
C TRP A 40 -2.03 -9.17 4.47
N SER A 41 -3.13 -9.71 4.98
CA SER A 41 -4.48 -9.26 4.60
C SER A 41 -5.37 -9.10 5.81
N SER A 42 -6.19 -8.05 5.82
CA SER A 42 -7.20 -7.84 6.87
C SER A 42 -8.40 -7.10 6.31
N THR A 43 -9.55 -7.30 6.93
CA THR A 43 -10.78 -6.53 6.73
C THR A 43 -10.96 -5.42 7.77
N GLY A 44 -10.00 -5.27 8.70
CA GLY A 44 -10.08 -4.30 9.79
C GLY A 44 -10.99 -4.72 10.96
N VAL A 45 -11.70 -5.85 10.84
CA VAL A 45 -12.58 -6.39 11.89
C VAL A 45 -12.13 -7.81 12.24
N GLY A 46 -11.69 -8.00 13.48
CA GLY A 46 -11.55 -9.35 14.06
C GLY A 46 -10.26 -10.12 13.78
N GLY A 47 -9.33 -9.61 12.97
CA GLY A 47 -8.02 -10.25 12.78
C GLY A 47 -7.28 -9.85 11.51
N TYR A 48 -6.16 -10.53 11.27
CA TYR A 48 -5.40 -10.46 10.03
C TYR A 48 -4.82 -11.83 9.70
N ASP A 49 -4.59 -12.06 8.41
CA ASP A 49 -3.96 -13.27 7.87
C ASP A 49 -2.59 -12.90 7.29
N ILE A 50 -1.63 -13.81 7.43
CA ILE A 50 -0.33 -13.71 6.79
C ILE A 50 -0.13 -15.00 5.98
N ALA A 51 0.15 -14.84 4.70
CA ALA A 51 0.44 -15.95 3.80
C ALA A 51 1.68 -15.64 2.94
N GLU A 52 2.27 -16.69 2.38
CA GLU A 52 3.26 -16.55 1.32
C GLU A 52 2.57 -16.09 0.04
N LEU A 53 3.21 -15.16 -0.66
CA LEU A 53 2.70 -14.68 -1.94
C LEU A 53 2.90 -15.77 -3.00
N PRO A 54 1.86 -16.13 -3.77
CA PRO A 54 1.98 -17.13 -4.83
C PRO A 54 3.07 -16.77 -5.85
N GLU A 55 3.75 -17.79 -6.41
CA GLU A 55 4.85 -17.60 -7.38
C GLU A 55 4.42 -16.89 -8.67
N ASP A 56 3.14 -16.98 -9.04
CA ASP A 56 2.54 -16.30 -10.19
C ASP A 56 2.32 -14.80 -9.96
N VAL A 57 2.41 -14.33 -8.70
CA VAL A 57 2.27 -12.93 -8.36
C VAL A 57 3.64 -12.28 -8.23
N ARG A 58 3.97 -11.42 -9.19
CA ARG A 58 5.23 -10.66 -9.16
C ARG A 58 5.25 -9.65 -8.02
N GLN A 59 6.24 -9.76 -7.14
CA GLN A 59 6.57 -8.76 -6.13
C GLN A 59 8.05 -8.39 -6.23
N ASP A 60 8.30 -7.14 -6.64
CA ASP A 60 9.64 -6.55 -6.59
C ASP A 60 9.97 -6.08 -5.16
N ARG A 61 11.21 -5.67 -4.89
CA ARG A 61 11.65 -5.25 -3.55
C ARG A 61 10.81 -4.06 -3.06
N GLY A 62 10.45 -4.09 -1.77
CA GLY A 62 9.65 -3.04 -1.13
C GLY A 62 8.28 -3.56 -0.68
N ALA A 63 7.35 -2.62 -0.49
CA ALA A 63 6.00 -2.91 -0.05
C ALA A 63 4.98 -2.40 -1.07
N SER A 64 3.95 -3.20 -1.32
CA SER A 64 2.81 -2.86 -2.17
C SER A 64 1.54 -3.01 -1.36
N VAL A 65 0.72 -1.97 -1.32
CA VAL A 65 -0.55 -1.97 -0.58
C VAL A 65 -1.69 -1.98 -1.60
N VAL A 66 -2.57 -2.95 -1.48
CA VAL A 66 -3.79 -3.07 -2.28
C VAL A 66 -4.97 -2.83 -1.36
N ILE A 67 -5.82 -1.88 -1.72
CA ILE A 67 -7.01 -1.52 -0.96
C ILE A 67 -8.22 -1.87 -1.83
N HIS A 68 -9.03 -2.82 -1.36
CA HIS A 68 -10.33 -3.11 -1.94
C HIS A 68 -11.31 -2.10 -1.37
N LEU A 69 -11.67 -1.11 -2.18
CA LEU A 69 -12.55 -0.01 -1.78
C LEU A 69 -13.98 -0.52 -1.58
N LYS A 70 -14.69 0.07 -0.62
CA LYS A 70 -16.13 -0.08 -0.48
C LYS A 70 -16.83 0.58 -1.66
N ASP A 71 -18.00 0.08 -2.05
CA ASP A 71 -18.77 0.63 -3.17
C ASP A 71 -19.09 2.12 -3.02
N GLU A 72 -19.37 2.57 -1.79
CA GLU A 72 -19.61 3.98 -1.43
C GLU A 72 -18.38 4.89 -1.65
N HIS A 73 -17.19 4.29 -1.76
CA HIS A 73 -15.89 4.96 -1.92
C HIS A 73 -15.22 4.64 -3.27
N ALA A 74 -15.98 4.12 -4.24
CA ALA A 74 -15.47 3.86 -5.59
C ALA A 74 -14.95 5.12 -6.31
N GLU A 75 -15.27 6.32 -5.84
CA GLU A 75 -14.71 7.58 -6.36
C GLU A 75 -13.17 7.65 -6.28
N PHE A 76 -12.54 6.90 -5.37
CA PHE A 76 -11.09 6.82 -5.27
C PHE A 76 -10.44 5.93 -6.35
N CYS A 77 -11.24 5.20 -7.13
CA CYS A 77 -10.77 4.55 -8.36
C CYS A 77 -10.61 5.54 -9.53
N ASP A 78 -11.12 6.78 -9.43
CA ASP A 78 -10.96 7.80 -10.47
C ASP A 78 -9.57 8.45 -10.38
N GLU A 79 -8.78 8.29 -11.44
CA GLU A 79 -7.45 8.88 -11.58
C GLU A 79 -7.44 10.39 -11.31
N LYS A 80 -8.42 11.14 -11.81
CA LYS A 80 -8.48 12.60 -11.63
C LYS A 80 -8.72 12.99 -10.18
N ARG A 81 -9.44 12.15 -9.43
CA ARG A 81 -9.70 12.35 -8.01
C ARG A 81 -8.40 12.15 -7.21
N ILE A 82 -7.69 11.05 -7.48
CA ILE A 82 -6.41 10.74 -6.85
C ILE A 82 -5.35 11.79 -7.20
N GLU A 83 -5.26 12.22 -8.45
CA GLU A 83 -4.33 13.27 -8.87
C GLU A 83 -4.52 14.58 -8.09
N LYS A 84 -5.78 15.00 -7.87
CA LYS A 84 -6.08 16.18 -7.05
C LYS A 84 -5.67 16.01 -5.59
N VAL A 85 -5.87 14.82 -5.03
CA VAL A 85 -5.46 14.49 -3.65
C VAL A 85 -3.93 14.52 -3.54
N LEU A 86 -3.22 13.88 -4.47
CA LEU A 86 -1.76 13.87 -4.53
C LEU A 86 -1.20 15.29 -4.64
N LYS A 87 -1.71 16.12 -5.55
CA LYS A 87 -1.27 17.52 -5.68
C LYS A 87 -1.52 18.35 -4.42
N LYS A 88 -2.61 18.07 -3.69
CA LYS A 88 -2.98 18.83 -2.49
C LYS A 88 -2.14 18.45 -1.27
N TYR A 89 -1.82 17.16 -1.09
CA TYR A 89 -1.19 16.66 0.14
C TYR A 89 0.25 16.18 -0.03
N SER A 90 0.69 15.82 -1.24
CA SER A 90 2.02 15.23 -1.50
C SER A 90 3.07 16.23 -2.00
N ASN A 91 2.78 17.52 -1.99
CA ASN A 91 3.70 18.59 -2.44
C ASN A 91 5.06 18.62 -1.70
N PHE A 92 5.15 17.96 -0.54
CA PHE A 92 6.36 17.93 0.29
C PHE A 92 7.09 16.58 0.28
N VAL A 93 6.67 15.63 -0.57
CA VAL A 93 7.34 14.33 -0.68
C VAL A 93 8.59 14.47 -1.54
N ASN A 94 9.76 14.13 -0.99
CA ASN A 94 11.06 14.26 -1.67
C ASN A 94 11.32 13.17 -2.73
N PHE A 95 10.37 12.27 -2.99
CA PHE A 95 10.48 11.18 -3.95
C PHE A 95 9.46 11.36 -5.08
N PRO A 96 9.80 10.98 -6.32
CA PRO A 96 8.87 11.08 -7.44
C PRO A 96 7.68 10.14 -7.23
N ILE A 97 6.47 10.69 -7.38
CA ILE A 97 5.23 9.94 -7.31
C ILE A 97 4.73 9.72 -8.74
N TYR A 98 4.31 8.49 -9.02
CA TYR A 98 3.73 8.10 -10.31
C TYR A 98 2.29 7.63 -10.09
N LEU A 99 1.39 8.12 -10.92
CA LEU A 99 -0.01 7.70 -11.01
C LEU A 99 -0.25 7.14 -12.40
N ASN A 100 -0.63 5.86 -12.50
CA ASN A 100 -0.85 5.17 -13.78
C ASN A 100 0.30 5.32 -14.80
N GLY A 101 1.55 5.40 -14.32
CA GLY A 101 2.75 5.60 -15.14
C GLY A 101 3.07 7.06 -15.47
N ASN A 102 2.16 8.00 -15.19
CA ASN A 102 2.38 9.43 -15.33
C ASN A 102 2.95 10.01 -14.04
N ARG A 103 3.91 10.92 -14.16
CA ARG A 103 4.45 11.63 -13.00
C ARG A 103 3.48 12.71 -12.54
N VAL A 104 3.18 12.75 -11.24
CA VAL A 104 2.27 13.74 -10.61
C VAL A 104 3.05 14.79 -9.83
#